data_AF-A0A9X3ZTP1-F1
#
_entry.id   AF-A0A9X3ZTP1-F1
#
_cell.length_a   1.000
_cell.length_b   1.000
_cell.length_c   1.000
_cell.angle_alpha   90.00
_cell.angle_beta   90.00
_cell.angle_gamma   90.00
#
_symmetry.space_group_name_H-M   'P 1'
#
loop_
_entity.id
_entity.type
_entity.pdbx_description
1 polymer ?
#
loop_
_entity_poly.entity_id
_entity_poly.type
_entity_poly.pdbx_seq_one_letter_code
_entity_poly.pdbx_strand_id
1 'polypeptide(L)'
;MNRAIRIVLCLLMAVFPALASALGHGSGADPNTVRSPASQRPAASDSMEICANVPIPDGWVVVSIRPGCGTGFGLYEIRRVDPDRYPTMAMCAVTAVPKGWGVTSIQGGCVSGVPYY
;
A
#
# COMPACT_ATOMS: atom_id res chain seq x y z
N MET A 1 -17.45 29.53 -17.62
CA MET A 1 -16.69 29.43 -18.89
C MET A 1 -15.25 29.08 -18.55
N ASN A 2 -14.80 27.82 -18.67
CA ASN A 2 -13.39 27.40 -18.41
C ASN A 2 -13.08 25.99 -18.99
N ARG A 3 -13.72 25.62 -20.11
CA ARG A 3 -13.42 24.36 -20.83
C ARG A 3 -12.73 24.58 -22.18
N ALA A 4 -12.84 25.79 -22.75
CA ALA A 4 -12.21 26.13 -24.02
C ALA A 4 -10.68 26.31 -23.94
N ILE A 5 -10.15 26.74 -22.78
CA ILE A 5 -8.70 27.02 -22.61
C ILE A 5 -7.84 25.75 -22.71
N ARG A 6 -8.34 24.58 -22.28
CA ARG A 6 -7.57 23.32 -22.34
C ARG A 6 -7.49 22.73 -23.75
N ILE A 7 -8.46 23.00 -24.62
CA ILE A 7 -8.49 22.43 -25.98
C ILE A 7 -7.55 23.21 -26.90
N VAL A 8 -7.43 24.53 -26.71
CA VAL A 8 -6.53 25.39 -27.50
C VAL A 8 -5.05 25.08 -27.23
N LEU A 9 -4.70 24.64 -26.01
CA LEU A 9 -3.31 24.34 -25.65
C LEU A 9 -2.77 23.03 -26.26
N CYS A 10 -3.64 22.06 -26.57
CA CYS A 10 -3.23 20.80 -27.21
C CYS A 10 -2.97 20.92 -28.72
N LEU A 11 -3.60 21.88 -29.41
CA LEU A 11 -3.51 21.99 -30.87
C LEU A 11 -2.27 22.77 -31.35
N LEU A 12 -1.61 23.55 -30.48
CA LEU A 12 -0.47 24.40 -30.85
C LEU A 12 0.88 23.68 -30.92
N MET A 13 1.00 22.44 -30.43
CA MET A 13 2.25 21.67 -30.51
C MET A 13 2.41 20.90 -31.83
N ALA A 14 1.48 21.08 -32.78
CA ALA A 14 1.49 20.45 -34.08
C ALA A 14 2.22 21.28 -35.15
N VAL A 15 3.27 22.03 -34.83
CA VAL A 15 4.14 22.66 -35.83
C VAL A 15 5.52 22.86 -35.22
N PHE A 16 6.51 22.04 -35.58
CA PHE A 16 7.83 22.50 -36.01
C PHE A 16 8.69 21.29 -36.43
N PRO A 17 9.14 21.22 -37.70
CA PRO A 17 9.97 20.15 -38.24
C PRO A 17 11.46 20.42 -37.96
N ALA A 18 12.25 19.37 -37.73
CA ALA A 18 13.70 19.45 -37.81
C ALA A 18 14.26 18.17 -38.42
N LEU A 19 14.69 18.32 -39.68
CA LEU A 19 15.62 17.46 -40.39
C LEU A 19 16.99 17.47 -39.69
N ALA A 20 17.80 16.43 -39.96
CA ALA A 20 19.19 16.18 -39.53
C ALA A 20 19.28 15.35 -38.22
N SER A 21 20.04 14.25 -38.13
CA SER A 21 21.31 13.95 -38.77
C SER A 21 21.52 12.46 -38.99
N ALA A 22 22.39 12.18 -39.96
CA ALA A 22 22.81 10.91 -40.47
C ALA A 22 23.44 9.94 -39.45
N LEU A 23 23.15 8.65 -39.67
CA LEU A 23 24.07 7.50 -39.67
C LEU A 23 25.20 7.50 -38.63
N GLY A 24 24.91 6.98 -37.44
CA GLY A 24 25.90 6.37 -36.55
C GLY A 24 25.93 4.85 -36.75
N HIS A 25 26.94 4.36 -37.48
CA HIS A 25 27.34 2.95 -37.47
C HIS A 25 27.89 2.59 -36.08
N GLY A 26 27.35 1.54 -35.45
CA GLY A 26 27.77 1.11 -34.12
C GLY A 26 27.31 -0.31 -33.81
N SER A 27 28.06 -1.27 -34.34
CA SER A 27 28.19 -2.69 -34.00
C SER A 27 27.42 -3.26 -32.80
N GLY A 28 26.73 -4.38 -33.07
CA GLY A 28 26.71 -5.53 -32.16
C GLY A 28 25.70 -5.50 -31.03
N ALA A 29 24.40 -5.55 -31.36
CA ALA A 29 23.39 -6.01 -30.41
C ALA A 29 23.20 -7.51 -30.62
N ASP A 30 23.86 -8.32 -29.78
CA ASP A 30 23.48 -9.71 -29.58
C ASP A 30 22.00 -9.78 -29.18
N PRO A 31 21.12 -10.52 -29.90
CA PRO A 31 19.69 -10.61 -29.57
C PRO A 31 19.40 -11.45 -28.31
N ASN A 32 20.42 -11.84 -27.55
CA ASN A 32 20.30 -12.78 -26.44
C ASN A 32 20.53 -12.18 -25.05
N THR A 33 20.52 -10.85 -24.90
CA THR A 33 20.48 -10.25 -23.56
C THR A 33 19.05 -10.34 -23.00
N VAL A 34 18.69 -11.52 -22.49
CA VAL A 34 17.52 -11.70 -21.64
C VAL A 34 17.76 -10.85 -20.40
N ARG A 35 17.17 -9.65 -20.38
CA ARG A 35 17.10 -8.80 -19.19
C ARG A 35 16.29 -9.62 -18.17
N SER A 36 17.00 -10.27 -17.25
CA SER A 36 16.36 -10.97 -16.13
C SER A 36 15.37 -9.99 -15.49
N PRO A 37 14.07 -10.32 -15.38
CA PRO A 37 13.20 -9.52 -14.56
C PRO A 37 13.83 -9.55 -13.17
N ALA A 38 14.25 -8.38 -12.68
CA ALA A 38 14.62 -8.21 -11.30
C ALA A 38 13.54 -8.93 -10.50
N SER A 39 13.96 -9.90 -9.68
CA SER A 39 13.08 -10.65 -8.80
C SER A 39 12.29 -9.63 -8.00
N GLN A 40 11.08 -9.34 -8.46
CA GLN A 40 10.14 -8.49 -7.75
C GLN A 40 9.67 -9.34 -6.59
N ARG A 41 10.50 -9.36 -5.54
CA ARG A 41 10.08 -9.84 -4.22
C ARG A 41 8.75 -9.14 -3.98
N PRO A 42 7.63 -9.87 -3.83
CA PRO A 42 6.35 -9.24 -3.53
C PRO A 42 6.61 -8.27 -2.39
N ALA A 43 6.27 -7.00 -2.58
CA ALA A 43 6.29 -6.06 -1.48
C ALA A 43 5.44 -6.71 -0.39
N ALA A 44 6.08 -7.15 0.70
CA ALA A 44 5.39 -7.85 1.75
C ALA A 44 4.32 -6.89 2.27
N SER A 45 3.05 -7.29 2.16
CA SER A 45 1.94 -6.52 2.69
C SER A 45 2.19 -6.35 4.20
N ASP A 46 2.31 -5.13 4.68
CA ASP A 46 2.50 -4.87 6.11
C ASP A 46 1.20 -5.12 6.90
N SER A 47 0.07 -5.30 6.20
CA SER A 47 -1.23 -5.65 6.77
C SER A 47 -1.83 -6.90 6.13
N MET A 48 -2.67 -7.59 6.91
CA MET A 48 -3.52 -8.69 6.43
C MET A 48 -4.81 -8.76 7.25
N GLU A 49 -5.77 -9.55 6.78
CA GLU A 49 -7.03 -9.77 7.47
C GLU A 49 -7.08 -11.19 8.05
N ILE A 50 -7.50 -11.31 9.30
CA ILE A 50 -7.70 -12.60 9.97
C ILE A 50 -9.06 -12.62 10.68
N CYS A 51 -9.59 -13.80 10.92
CA CYS A 51 -10.78 -13.95 11.74
C CYS A 51 -10.46 -13.83 13.23
N ALA A 52 -11.37 -13.22 13.99
CA ALA A 52 -11.22 -13.00 15.43
C ALA A 52 -11.04 -14.30 16.26
N ASN A 53 -11.39 -15.46 15.69
CA ASN A 53 -11.23 -16.77 16.31
C ASN A 53 -9.85 -17.42 16.05
N VAL A 54 -8.98 -16.77 15.27
CA VAL A 54 -7.63 -17.25 14.98
C VAL A 54 -6.63 -16.48 15.86
N PRO A 55 -5.62 -17.16 16.45
CA PRO A 55 -4.59 -16.48 17.23
C PRO A 55 -3.83 -15.47 16.38
N ILE A 56 -3.56 -14.29 16.96
CA ILE A 56 -2.79 -13.22 16.32
C ILE A 56 -1.31 -13.59 16.36
N PRO A 57 -0.58 -13.55 15.23
CA PRO A 57 0.84 -13.87 15.21
C PRO A 57 1.68 -12.88 16.02
N ASP A 58 2.82 -13.36 16.54
CA ASP A 58 3.76 -12.50 17.25
C ASP A 58 4.27 -11.35 16.38
N GLY A 59 4.37 -10.17 16.97
CA GLY A 59 4.79 -8.95 16.27
C GLY A 59 3.73 -8.36 15.35
N TRP A 60 2.45 -8.72 15.52
CA TRP A 60 1.32 -8.10 14.83
C TRP A 60 0.35 -7.48 15.85
N VAL A 61 -0.32 -6.41 15.44
CA VAL A 61 -1.36 -5.74 16.22
C VAL A 61 -2.62 -5.57 15.39
N VAL A 62 -3.78 -5.58 16.03
CA VAL A 62 -5.06 -5.30 15.36
C VAL A 62 -5.18 -3.78 15.21
N VAL A 63 -5.53 -3.31 14.02
CA VAL A 63 -5.66 -1.87 13.71
C VAL A 63 -7.10 -1.48 13.39
N SER A 64 -7.95 -2.44 13.04
CA SER A 64 -9.35 -2.22 12.70
C SER A 64 -10.14 -3.52 12.86
N ILE A 65 -11.40 -3.38 13.29
CA ILE A 65 -12.35 -4.49 13.47
C ILE A 65 -13.59 -4.18 12.64
N ARG A 66 -14.01 -5.16 11.82
CA ARG A 66 -15.21 -5.13 10.97
C ARG A 66 -15.97 -6.45 11.11
N PRO A 67 -17.27 -6.54 10.77
CA PRO A 67 -17.90 -7.83 10.51
C PRO A 67 -17.33 -8.44 9.21
N GLY A 68 -17.14 -9.77 9.17
CA GLY A 68 -16.64 -10.41 7.95
C GLY A 68 -16.23 -11.88 8.05
N CYS A 69 -16.18 -12.47 9.26
CA CYS A 69 -15.80 -13.87 9.45
C CYS A 69 -17.00 -14.75 9.82
N GLY A 70 -17.95 -14.89 8.89
CA GLY A 70 -19.14 -15.73 9.08
C GLY A 70 -20.07 -15.23 10.19
N THR A 71 -20.83 -16.13 10.81
CA THR A 71 -21.81 -15.79 11.83
C THR A 71 -21.14 -15.56 13.19
N GLY A 72 -21.02 -14.29 13.59
CA GLY A 72 -20.66 -13.89 14.95
C GLY A 72 -19.19 -13.54 15.18
N PHE A 73 -18.30 -13.70 14.20
CA PHE A 73 -16.90 -13.29 14.34
C PHE A 73 -16.58 -12.01 13.56
N GLY A 74 -15.79 -11.15 14.21
CA GLY A 74 -15.15 -10.02 13.56
C GLY A 74 -14.04 -10.47 12.61
N LEU A 75 -13.87 -9.71 11.54
CA LEU A 75 -12.67 -9.67 10.71
C LEU A 75 -11.74 -8.60 11.29
N TYR A 76 -10.53 -9.02 11.65
CA TYR A 76 -9.48 -8.17 12.16
C TYR A 76 -8.52 -7.82 11.04
N GLU A 77 -8.35 -6.52 10.80
CA GLU A 77 -7.20 -6.03 10.06
C GLU A 77 -6.02 -5.97 11.04
N ILE A 78 -4.98 -6.75 10.76
CA ILE A 78 -3.76 -6.76 11.54
C ILE A 78 -2.62 -6.12 10.75
N ARG A 79 -1.69 -5.48 11.46
CA ARG A 79 -0.48 -4.87 10.89
C ARG A 79 0.76 -5.34 11.64
N ARG A 80 1.85 -5.57 10.91
CA ARG A 80 3.15 -5.91 11.49
C ARG A 80 3.70 -4.72 12.25
N VAL A 81 4.26 -4.99 13.42
CA VAL A 81 5.00 -4.03 14.24
C VAL A 81 6.39 -3.89 13.66
N ASP A 82 6.69 -2.70 13.16
CA ASP A 82 8.00 -2.33 12.61
C ASP A 82 8.38 -0.95 13.17
N PRO A 83 9.23 -0.89 14.22
CA PRO A 83 9.60 0.37 14.85
C PRO A 83 10.50 1.25 13.98
N ASP A 84 11.24 0.66 13.03
CA ASP A 84 12.13 1.38 12.12
C ASP A 84 11.32 2.15 11.07
N ARG A 85 10.19 1.56 10.64
CA ARG A 85 9.30 2.15 9.65
C ARG A 85 8.17 2.98 10.23
N TYR A 86 7.63 2.55 11.37
CA TYR A 86 6.51 3.20 12.04
C TYR A 86 6.87 3.39 13.51
N PRO A 87 7.40 4.55 13.94
CA PRO A 87 7.73 4.80 15.34
C PRO A 87 6.48 5.10 16.21
N THR A 88 5.34 5.36 15.57
CA THR A 88 4.05 5.56 16.22
C THR A 88 2.98 4.81 15.44
N MET A 89 2.07 4.12 16.14
CA MET A 89 0.94 3.45 15.51
C MET A 89 -0.30 3.49 16.39
N ALA A 90 -1.47 3.47 15.75
CA ALA A 90 -2.72 3.18 16.42
C ALA A 90 -3.00 1.66 16.37
N MET A 91 -3.52 1.12 17.46
CA MET A 91 -3.98 -0.27 17.56
C MET A 91 -5.30 -0.33 18.35
N CYS A 92 -6.05 -1.40 18.15
CA CYS A 92 -7.20 -1.72 18.98
C CYS A 92 -6.73 -2.28 20.32
N ALA A 93 -7.40 -1.88 21.41
CA ALA A 93 -7.17 -2.40 22.76
C ALA A 93 -7.70 -3.85 22.96
N VAL A 94 -7.59 -4.70 21.93
CA VAL A 94 -7.88 -6.14 21.95
C VAL A 94 -6.61 -6.98 21.85
N THR A 95 -5.48 -6.35 21.52
CA THR A 95 -4.15 -6.98 21.49
C THR A 95 -3.26 -6.41 22.58
N ALA A 96 -2.34 -7.24 23.07
CA ALA A 96 -1.30 -6.78 23.98
C ALA A 96 -0.43 -5.70 23.30
N VAL A 97 -0.01 -4.70 24.08
CA VAL A 97 0.95 -3.70 23.64
C VAL A 97 2.29 -4.40 23.37
N PRO A 98 2.92 -4.19 22.20
CA PRO A 98 4.20 -4.82 21.89
C PRO A 98 5.30 -4.42 22.90
N LYS A 99 6.26 -5.32 23.14
CA LYS A 99 7.37 -5.05 24.06
C LYS A 99 8.16 -3.82 23.61
N GLY A 100 8.46 -2.92 24.54
CA GLY A 100 9.22 -1.69 24.27
C GLY A 100 8.38 -0.52 23.78
N TRP A 101 7.07 -0.70 23.63
CA TRP A 101 6.12 0.35 23.24
C TRP A 101 5.38 0.93 24.45
N GLY A 102 5.05 2.22 24.37
CA GLY A 102 4.24 2.93 25.36
C GLY A 102 2.97 3.51 24.74
N VAL A 103 1.86 3.49 25.48
CA VAL A 103 0.61 4.13 25.06
C VAL A 103 0.70 5.62 25.36
N THR A 104 0.58 6.46 24.33
CA THR A 104 0.63 7.93 24.45
C THR A 104 -0.75 8.58 24.45
N SER A 105 -1.76 7.91 23.91
CA SER A 105 -3.14 8.37 23.85
C SER A 105 -4.10 7.19 23.67
N ILE A 106 -5.33 7.33 24.15
CA ILE A 106 -6.43 6.37 23.97
C ILE A 106 -7.58 7.10 23.31
N GLN A 107 -8.10 6.52 22.23
CA GLN A 107 -9.24 7.04 21.48
C GLN A 107 -10.22 5.89 21.17
N GLY A 108 -11.51 6.20 21.09
CA GLY A 108 -12.53 5.23 20.70
C GLY A 108 -12.54 4.97 19.18
N GLY A 109 -13.33 3.99 18.75
CA GLY A 109 -13.66 3.80 17.32
C GLY A 109 -12.91 2.70 16.58
N CYS A 110 -12.20 1.79 17.27
CA CYS A 110 -11.52 0.68 16.60
C CYS A 110 -12.47 -0.32 15.92
N VAL A 111 -13.74 -0.30 16.34
CA VAL A 111 -14.82 -1.08 15.75
C VAL A 111 -15.58 -0.19 14.78
N SER A 112 -15.57 -0.53 13.50
CA SER A 112 -16.35 0.18 12.48
C SER A 112 -17.50 -0.71 12.02
N GLY A 113 -18.73 -0.25 12.22
CA GLY A 113 -19.92 -0.88 11.63
C GLY A 113 -20.38 -2.19 12.28
N VAL A 114 -20.11 -2.41 13.58
CA VAL A 114 -20.74 -3.51 14.33
C VAL A 114 -21.98 -2.96 15.05
N PRO A 115 -23.20 -3.42 14.73
CA PRO A 115 -24.37 -3.11 15.55
C PRO A 115 -24.18 -3.77 16.93
N TYR A 116 -24.17 -2.96 17.98
CA TYR A 116 -24.30 -3.43 19.36
C TYR A 116 -25.78 -3.79 19.59
N TYR A 117 -26.07 -5.01 20.05
CA TYR A 117 -27.39 -5.43 20.52
C TYR A 117 -27.38 -5.62 22.02
#